data_AF-A0A1H1PCI3-F1
#
_entry.id   AF-A0A1H1PCI3-F1
#
_cell.length_a   1.000
_cell.length_b   1.000
_cell.length_c   1.000
_cell.angle_alpha   90.00
_cell.angle_beta   90.00
_cell.angle_gamma   90.00
#
_symmetry.space_group_name_H-M   'P 1'
#
loop_
_entity.id
_entity.type
_entity.pdbx_description
1 polymer ?
#
loop_
_entity_poly.entity_id
_entity_poly.type
_entity_poly.pdbx_seq_one_letter_code
_entity_poly.pdbx_strand_id
1 'polypeptide(L)' 'MHPLIILGFCLMVACCVVSGIDVFRTIREGRDPERRMRSFLLAAGLLIGGGILVIIGLTAG' A
#
# COMPACT_ATOMS: atom_id res chain seq x y z
N MET A 1 -16.52 4.87 14.59
CA MET A 1 -15.31 4.97 13.75
C MET A 1 -15.74 5.46 12.37
N HIS A 2 -15.17 6.57 11.89
CA HIS A 2 -15.56 7.17 10.62
C HIS A 2 -15.32 6.18 9.47
N PRO A 3 -16.25 5.99 8.52
CA PRO A 3 -16.12 5.00 7.45
C PRO A 3 -14.86 5.19 6.58
N LEU A 4 -14.36 6.43 6.48
CA LEU A 4 -13.08 6.77 5.83
C LEU A 4 -11.86 6.13 6.52
N ILE A 5 -11.89 5.99 7.85
CA ILE A 5 -10.81 5.35 8.62
C ILE A 5 -10.76 3.86 8.30
N ILE A 6 -11.92 3.20 8.25
CA ILE A 6 -12.03 1.77 7.93
C ILE A 6 -11.53 1.53 6.49
N LEU A 7 -11.97 2.36 5.54
CA LEU A 7 -11.55 2.27 4.14
C LEU A 7 -10.03 2.47 4.00
N GLY A 8 -9.48 3.48 4.68
CA GLY A 8 -8.04 3.75 4.69
C GLY A 8 -7.23 2.61 5.29
N PHE A 9 -7.70 2.01 6.39
CA PHE A 9 -7.04 0.87 7.02
C PHE A 9 -7.06 -0.38 6.13
N CYS A 10 -8.20 -0.68 5.49
CA CYS A 10 -8.29 -1.78 4.52
C CYS A 10 -7.35 -1.59 3.33
N LEU A 11 -7.23 -0.37 2.80
CA LEU A 11 -6.30 -0.03 1.72
C LEU A 11 -4.84 -0.23 2.16
N MET A 12 -4.48 0.21 3.36
CA MET A 12 -3.13 0.02 3.91
C MET A 12 -2.78 -1.46 4.08
N VAL A 13 -3.70 -2.27 4.64
CA VAL A 13 -3.49 -3.71 4.82
C VAL A 13 -3.34 -4.42 3.47
N ALA A 14 -4.21 -4.13 2.49
CA ALA A 14 -4.11 -4.69 1.15
C ALA A 14 -2.77 -4.33 0.50
N CYS A 15 -2.31 -3.09 0.68
CA CYS A 15 -1.04 -2.62 0.16
C CYS A 15 0.16 -3.37 0.77
N CYS A 16 0.14 -3.63 2.08
CA CYS A 16 1.16 -4.43 2.75
C CYS A 16 1.22 -5.87 2.23
N VAL A 17 0.07 -6.51 2.01
CA VAL A 17 -0.01 -7.88 1.48
C VAL A 17 0.55 -7.95 0.06
N VAL A 18 0.15 -7.02 -0.82
CA VAL A 18 0.65 -6.95 -2.20
C VAL A 18 2.16 -6.70 -2.23
N SER A 19 2.65 -5.76 -1.42
CA SER A 19 4.08 -5.46 -1.30
C SER A 19 4.87 -6.67 -0.80
N GLY A 20 4.37 -7.38 0.20
CA GLY A 20 5.01 -8.60 0.73
C GLY A 20 5.09 -9.72 -0.33
N ILE A 21 4.03 -9.92 -1.12
CA ILE A 21 4.03 -10.89 -2.23
C ILE A 21 5.04 -10.49 -3.30
N ASP A 22 5.15 -9.20 -3.63
CA ASP A 22 6.10 -8.70 -4.64
C ASP A 22 7.55 -8.91 -4.20
N VAL A 23 7.87 -8.62 -2.93
CA VAL A 23 9.18 -8.90 -2.34
C VAL A 23 9.49 -10.39 -2.40
N PHE A 24 8.55 -11.25 -2.01
CA PHE A 24 8.73 -12.70 -2.01
C PHE A 24 8.98 -13.24 -3.42
N ARG A 25 8.17 -12.80 -4.39
CA ARG A 25 8.35 -13.16 -5.81
C ARG A 25 9.69 -12.66 -6.34
N THR A 26 10.12 -11.46 -5.94
CA THR A 26 11.39 -10.93 -6.42
C THR A 26 12.60 -11.70 -5.89
N ILE A 27 12.58 -12.10 -4.63
CA ILE A 27 13.63 -12.95 -4.05
C ILE A 27 13.69 -14.30 -4.76
N ARG A 28 12.52 -14.83 -5.16
CA ARG A 28 12.40 -16.18 -5.75
C ARG A 28 12.70 -16.23 -7.25
N GLU A 29 12.32 -15.21 -8.01
CA GLU A 29 12.44 -15.17 -9.47
C GLU A 29 13.63 -14.35 -9.97
N GLY A 30 14.30 -13.56 -9.11
CA GLY A 30 15.41 -12.69 -9.54
C GLY A 30 14.99 -11.68 -10.61
N ARG A 31 13.91 -10.91 -10.35
CA ARG A 31 13.34 -9.98 -11.33
C ARG A 31 14.22 -8.78 -11.65
N ASP A 32 14.13 -8.33 -12.90
CA ASP A 32 14.77 -7.10 -13.39
C ASP A 32 14.45 -5.88 -12.52
N PRO A 33 15.46 -5.03 -12.23
CA PRO A 33 15.34 -3.90 -11.31
C PRO A 33 14.27 -2.88 -11.74
N GLU A 34 14.03 -2.74 -13.04
CA GLU A 34 13.06 -1.78 -13.59
C GLU A 34 11.60 -2.18 -13.30
N ARG A 35 11.28 -3.48 -13.36
CA ARG A 35 9.95 -3.98 -12.96
C ARG A 35 9.72 -3.85 -11.45
N ARG A 36 10.79 -4.04 -10.67
CA ARG A 36 10.80 -3.87 -9.20
C ARG A 36 10.50 -2.43 -8.79
N MET A 37 11.03 -1.46 -9.53
CA MET A 37 10.81 -0.04 -9.25
C MET A 37 9.36 0.38 -9.50
N ARG A 38 8.73 -0.14 -10.56
CA ARG A 38 7.30 0.12 -10.83
C ARG A 38 6.37 -0.44 -9.75
N SER A 39 6.57 -1.70 -9.32
CA SER A 39 5.72 -2.29 -8.27
C SER A 39 5.93 -1.59 -6.93
N PHE A 40 7.17 -1.23 -6.61
CA PHE A 40 7.48 -0.48 -5.40
C PHE A 40 6.85 0.91 -5.39
N LEU A 41 6.90 1.64 -6.51
CA LEU A 41 6.27 2.96 -6.64
C LEU A 41 4.73 2.90 -6.50
N LEU A 42 4.09 1.89 -7.09
CA LEU A 42 2.65 1.68 -6.96
C LEU A 42 2.25 1.34 -5.51
N ALA A 43 3.02 0.48 -4.85
CA ALA A 43 2.82 0.17 -3.44
C ALA A 43 3.03 1.40 -2.54
N ALA A 44 4.08 2.18 -2.77
CA ALA A 44 4.32 3.41 -2.02
C ALA A 44 3.16 4.41 -2.18
N GLY A 45 2.66 4.59 -3.41
CA GLY A 45 1.51 5.47 -3.70
C GLY A 45 0.22 5.03 -2.98
N LEU A 46 -0.09 3.73 -2.98
CA LEU A 46 -1.25 3.18 -2.29
C LEU A 46 -1.14 3.30 -0.76
N LEU A 47 0.07 3.17 -0.22
CA LEU A 47 0.32 3.28 1.22
C LEU A 47 0.19 4.73 1.71
N ILE A 48 0.74 5.68 0.95
CA ILE A 48 0.58 7.12 1.20
C ILE A 48 -0.89 7.54 1.06
N GLY A 49 -1.56 7.10 -0.02
CA GLY A 49 -2.98 7.41 -0.26
C GLY A 49 -3.90 6.87 0.83
N GLY A 50 -3.68 5.64 1.28
CA GLY A 50 -4.39 5.04 2.41
C GLY A 50 -4.18 5.81 3.71
N GLY A 51 -2.94 6.21 4.01
CA GLY A 51 -2.60 7.02 5.18
C GLY A 51 -3.30 8.39 5.18
N ILE A 52 -3.33 9.08 4.03
CA ILE A 52 -4.03 10.37 3.90
C ILE A 52 -5.53 10.22 4.16
N LEU A 53 -6.15 9.15 3.64
CA LEU A 53 -7.57 8.86 3.87
C LEU A 53 -7.89 8.66 5.36
N VAL A 54 -7.01 8.00 6.10
CA VAL A 54 -7.15 7.84 7.56
C VAL A 54 -7.03 9.18 8.28
N ILE A 55 -6.06 10.02 7.90
CA ILE A 55 -5.87 11.36 8.51
C ILE A 55 -7.10 12.24 8.26
N ILE A 56 -7.63 12.25 7.04
CA ILE A 56 -8.87 12.98 6.72
C ILE A 56 -10.03 12.46 7.56
N GLY A 57 -10.18 11.14 7.67
CA GLY A 57 -11.23 10.52 8.49
C GLY A 57 -11.11 10.80 9.99
N LEU A 58 -9.90 11.01 10.50
CA LEU A 58 -9.64 11.41 11.90
C LEU A 58 -9.91 12.90 12.13
N THR A 59 -9.68 13.75 11.13
CA THR A 59 -9.86 15.21 11.25
C THR A 59 -11.32 15.63 10.99
N ALA A 60 -12.07 14.82 10.23
CA ALA A 60 -13.47 15.05 9.90
C ALA A 60 -14.46 14.54 10.97
N GLY A 61 -13.98 13.95 12.06
CA GLY A 61 -14.78 13.44 13.19
C GLY A 61 -14.38 14.11 14.50
#